data_AF-A0A369VZY3-F1
#
_entry.id   AF-A0A369VZY3-F1
#
_cell.length_a   1.000
_cell.length_b   1.000
_cell.length_c   1.000
_cell.angle_alpha   90.00
_cell.angle_beta   90.00
_cell.angle_gamma   90.00
#
_symmetry.space_group_name_H-M   'P 1'
#
loop_
_entity.id
_entity.type
_entity.pdbx_description
1 polymer ?
#
loop_
_entity_poly.entity_id
_entity_poly.type
_entity_poly.pdbx_seq_one_letter_code
_entity_poly.pdbx_strand_id
1 'polypeptide(L)'
;MLVCQCNLISTKDIEDIVVDILDQDPWQLVVPALIYRELGKRGQCCGCVPNIVDIIGKVTETYHLKLAGNAANLVDVRTRMKSLRKSTRKGGESEGRSKDHRAA
;
A
#
# COMPACT_ATOMS: atom_id res chain seq x y z
N MET A 1 -8.44 16.09 0.70
CA MET A 1 -8.22 16.14 -0.76
C MET A 1 -9.03 15.02 -1.41
N LEU A 2 -9.53 15.18 -2.64
CA LEU A 2 -10.24 14.10 -3.33
C LEU A 2 -9.23 13.09 -3.90
N VAL A 3 -9.42 11.80 -3.64
CA VAL A 3 -8.53 10.71 -4.11
C VAL A 3 -9.17 9.90 -5.24
N CYS A 4 -10.48 9.62 -5.13
CA CYS A 4 -11.22 8.90 -6.16
C CYS A 4 -12.32 9.79 -6.74
N GLN A 5 -12.23 10.07 -8.05
CA GLN A 5 -13.26 10.80 -8.77
C GLN A 5 -14.54 9.97 -9.00
N CYS A 6 -14.43 8.68 -9.30
CA CYS A 6 -15.59 7.84 -9.65
C CYS A 6 -16.53 7.60 -8.46
N ASN A 7 -15.95 7.44 -7.26
CA ASN A 7 -16.68 7.09 -6.04
C ASN A 7 -16.76 8.26 -5.05
N LEU A 8 -16.25 9.45 -5.42
CA LEU A 8 -16.15 10.64 -4.57
C LEU A 8 -15.56 10.32 -3.19
N ILE A 9 -14.38 9.70 -3.18
CA ILE A 9 -13.68 9.30 -1.94
C ILE A 9 -12.59 10.33 -1.65
N SER A 10 -12.60 10.85 -0.43
CA SER A 10 -11.63 11.80 0.07
C SER A 10 -10.45 11.09 0.78
N THR A 11 -9.34 11.79 0.93
CA THR A 11 -8.20 11.32 1.74
C THR A 11 -8.63 11.02 3.16
N LYS A 12 -9.48 11.87 3.75
CA LYS A 12 -9.92 11.73 5.14
C LYS A 12 -10.77 10.46 5.32
N ASP A 13 -11.65 10.16 4.36
CA ASP A 13 -12.46 8.93 4.38
C ASP A 13 -11.57 7.68 4.45
N ILE A 14 -10.43 7.71 3.73
CA ILE A 14 -9.47 6.61 3.72
C ILE A 14 -8.70 6.56 5.05
N GLU A 15 -8.22 7.71 5.53
CA GLU A 15 -7.47 7.81 6.78
C GLU A 15 -8.29 7.30 7.98
N ASP A 16 -9.55 7.76 8.09
CA ASP A 16 -10.46 7.38 9.16
C ASP A 16 -10.71 5.87 9.16
N ILE A 17 -11.04 5.28 8.00
CA ILE A 17 -11.26 3.82 7.88
C ILE A 17 -10.01 3.01 8.23
N VAL A 18 -8.83 3.47 7.78
CA VAL A 18 -7.57 2.77 8.10
C VAL A 18 -7.35 2.76 9.60
N VAL A 19 -7.59 3.88 10.29
CA VAL A 19 -7.47 3.96 11.75
C VAL A 19 -8.51 3.06 12.43
N ASP A 20 -9.77 3.10 12.00
CA ASP A 20 -10.84 2.26 12.57
C ASP A 20 -10.53 0.77 12.47
N ILE A 21 -9.91 0.34 11.36
CA ILE A 21 -9.47 -1.05 11.18
C ILE A 21 -8.33 -1.38 12.16
N LEU A 22 -7.34 -0.49 12.29
CA LEU A 22 -6.18 -0.72 13.15
C LEU A 22 -6.53 -0.61 14.65
N ASP A 23 -7.55 0.17 15.02
CA ASP A 23 -8.04 0.22 16.39
C ASP A 23 -8.76 -1.07 16.81
N GLN A 24 -9.33 -1.81 15.84
CA GLN A 24 -9.90 -3.14 16.08
C GLN A 24 -8.82 -4.22 16.16
N ASP A 25 -7.86 -4.20 15.24
CA ASP A 25 -6.67 -5.06 15.24
C ASP A 25 -5.46 -4.30 14.68
N PRO A 26 -4.51 -3.89 15.55
CA PRO A 26 -3.36 -3.09 15.14
C PRO A 26 -2.48 -3.74 14.08
N TRP A 27 -2.48 -5.07 13.97
CA TRP A 27 -1.62 -5.81 13.05
C TRP A 27 -2.36 -6.30 11.80
N GLN A 28 -3.61 -5.87 11.61
CA GLN A 28 -4.41 -6.25 10.46
C GLN A 28 -3.82 -5.69 9.16
N LEU A 29 -3.73 -6.55 8.14
CA LEU A 29 -3.30 -6.13 6.81
C LEU A 29 -4.38 -5.28 6.14
N VAL A 30 -4.12 -3.98 6.02
CA VAL A 30 -5.02 -3.05 5.34
C VAL A 30 -4.76 -3.05 3.83
N VAL A 31 -5.79 -3.37 3.04
CA VAL A 31 -5.74 -3.42 1.57
C VAL A 31 -6.80 -2.52 0.94
N PRO A 32 -6.62 -2.00 -0.30
CA PRO A 32 -7.62 -1.17 -0.96
C PRO A 32 -9.01 -1.80 -1.04
N ALA A 33 -9.08 -3.12 -1.25
CA ALA A 33 -10.34 -3.86 -1.29
C ALA A 33 -11.10 -3.80 0.05
N LEU A 34 -10.38 -3.76 1.17
CA LEU A 34 -10.96 -3.62 2.51
C LEU A 34 -11.59 -2.24 2.69
N ILE A 35 -10.89 -1.18 2.27
CA ILE A 35 -11.40 0.19 2.34
C ILE A 35 -12.67 0.35 1.50
N TYR A 36 -12.68 -0.17 0.26
CA TYR A 36 -13.89 -0.15 -0.56
C TYR A 36 -15.06 -0.87 0.10
N ARG A 37 -14.80 -2.01 0.75
CA ARG A 37 -15.81 -2.77 1.50
C ARG A 37 -16.37 -1.96 2.67
N GLU A 38 -15.53 -1.33 3.48
CA GLU A 38 -15.99 -0.51 4.61
C GLU A 38 -16.77 0.73 4.16
N LEU A 39 -16.43 1.29 2.99
CA LEU A 39 -17.22 2.36 2.36
C LEU A 39 -18.55 1.87 1.77
N GLY A 40 -18.80 0.56 1.70
CA GLY A 40 -19.94 -0.02 0.99
C GLY A 40 -19.91 0.24 -0.52
N LYS A 41 -18.72 0.48 -1.10
CA LYS A 41 -18.54 0.85 -2.51
C LYS A 41 -17.79 -0.25 -3.27
N ARG A 42 -18.01 -0.35 -4.57
CA ARG A 42 -17.19 -1.18 -5.47
C ARG A 42 -16.19 -0.30 -6.23
N GLY A 43 -15.02 -0.83 -6.56
CA GLY A 43 -14.06 -0.14 -7.41
C GLY A 43 -14.59 -0.04 -8.85
N GLN A 44 -14.79 1.19 -9.35
CA GLN A 44 -15.33 1.42 -10.69
C GLN A 44 -14.25 1.35 -11.80
N CYS A 45 -13.18 2.15 -11.65
CA CYS A 45 -12.08 2.20 -12.63
C CYS A 45 -10.71 1.77 -12.04
N CYS A 46 -10.62 1.68 -10.70
CA CYS A 46 -9.41 1.32 -9.94
C CYS A 46 -8.15 2.18 -10.21
N GLY A 47 -8.24 3.28 -10.96
CA GLY A 47 -7.09 4.15 -11.26
C GLY A 47 -6.51 4.89 -10.05
N CYS A 48 -7.30 5.05 -8.98
CA CYS A 48 -6.86 5.70 -7.73
C CYS A 48 -6.17 4.74 -6.75
N VAL A 49 -6.11 3.43 -7.04
CA VAL A 49 -5.57 2.42 -6.12
C VAL A 49 -4.13 2.70 -5.70
N PRO A 50 -3.18 3.12 -6.58
CA PRO A 50 -1.82 3.43 -6.14
C PRO A 50 -1.77 4.53 -5.07
N ASN A 51 -2.57 5.59 -5.23
CA ASN A 51 -2.67 6.67 -4.25
C ASN A 51 -3.27 6.18 -2.93
N ILE A 52 -4.28 5.30 -2.99
CA ILE A 52 -4.86 4.67 -1.79
C ILE A 52 -3.79 3.87 -1.04
N VAL A 53 -2.99 3.06 -1.76
CA VAL A 53 -1.89 2.28 -1.15
C VAL A 53 -0.86 3.18 -0.48
N ASP A 54 -0.50 4.31 -1.10
CA ASP A 54 0.42 5.26 -0.49
C ASP A 54 -0.14 5.90 0.78
N ILE A 55 -1.45 6.21 0.80
CA ILE A 55 -2.14 6.72 2.00
C ILE A 55 -2.14 5.67 3.10
N ILE A 56 -2.52 4.41 2.79
CA ILE A 56 -2.47 3.30 3.75
C ILE A 56 -1.08 3.19 4.36
N GLY A 57 -0.02 3.21 3.54
CA GLY A 57 1.37 3.12 4.02
C GLY A 57 1.73 4.23 5.01
N LYS A 58 1.34 5.48 4.72
CA LYS A 58 1.61 6.64 5.60
C LYS A 58 0.83 6.57 6.91
N VAL A 59 -0.45 6.21 6.85
CA VAL A 59 -1.32 6.16 8.03
C VAL A 59 -0.89 5.01 8.94
N THR A 60 -0.66 3.82 8.38
CA THR A 60 -0.18 2.64 9.13
C THR A 60 1.16 2.94 9.80
N GLU A 61 2.13 3.53 9.11
CA GLU A 61 3.41 3.95 9.71
C GLU A 61 3.19 4.91 10.89
N THR A 62 2.38 5.95 10.69
CA THR A 62 2.07 6.94 11.73
C THR A 62 1.37 6.32 12.93
N TYR A 63 0.42 5.41 12.69
CA TYR A 63 -0.32 4.70 13.72
C TYR A 63 0.61 3.85 14.60
N HIS A 64 1.46 3.05 13.97
CA HIS A 64 2.39 2.17 14.68
C HIS A 64 3.49 2.94 15.41
N LEU A 65 3.93 4.08 14.90
CA LEU A 65 4.85 4.97 15.63
C LEU A 65 4.23 5.50 16.93
N LYS A 66 2.92 5.80 16.93
CA LYS A 66 2.19 6.21 18.14
C LYS A 66 2.02 5.03 19.09
N LEU A 67 1.67 3.84 18.58
CA LEU A 67 1.47 2.63 19.37
C LEU A 67 2.76 2.15 20.04
N ALA A 68 3.89 2.24 19.34
CA ALA A 68 5.17 1.68 19.79
C ALA A 68 5.83 2.42 20.96
N GLY A 69 5.31 3.56 21.43
CA GLY A 69 5.74 4.26 22.66
C GLY A 69 7.24 4.21 22.94
N ASN A 70 8.01 5.15 22.38
CA ASN A 70 9.48 5.20 22.31
C ASN A 70 10.12 4.16 21.35
N ALA A 71 10.51 4.67 20.18
CA ALA A 71 11.07 4.02 18.99
C ALA A 71 12.40 3.23 19.16
N ALA A 72 12.84 2.92 20.37
CA ALA A 72 14.18 2.42 20.64
C ALA A 72 14.49 1.03 20.03
N ASN A 73 13.47 0.27 19.61
CA ASN A 73 13.63 -1.06 19.00
C ASN A 73 12.86 -1.24 17.66
N LEU A 74 12.59 -0.15 16.94
CA LEU A 74 11.97 -0.27 15.60
C LEU A 74 13.02 -0.71 14.57
N VAL A 75 12.84 -1.91 14.03
CA VAL A 75 13.65 -2.39 12.90
C VAL A 75 13.06 -1.83 11.61
N ASP A 76 13.80 -0.96 10.91
CA ASP A 76 13.42 -0.49 9.58
C ASP A 76 13.65 -1.61 8.54
N VAL A 77 12.64 -2.48 8.43
CA VAL A 77 12.59 -3.59 7.47
C VAL A 77 12.65 -3.07 6.04
N ARG A 78 12.14 -1.87 5.76
CA ARG A 78 12.11 -1.32 4.39
C ARG A 78 13.50 -0.93 3.93
N THR A 79 14.27 -0.23 4.76
CA THR A 79 15.67 0.09 4.47
C THR A 79 16.51 -1.17 4.38
N ARG A 80 16.28 -2.14 5.28
CA ARG A 80 16.91 -3.47 5.20
C ARG A 80 16.57 -4.21 3.90
N MET A 81 15.32 -4.13 3.42
CA MET A 81 14.92 -4.76 2.16
C MET A 81 15.49 -4.02 0.94
N LYS A 82 15.59 -2.69 0.98
CA LYS A 82 16.25 -1.90 -0.08
C LYS A 82 17.73 -2.27 -0.23
N SER A 83 18.46 -2.45 0.88
CA SER A 83 19.86 -2.86 0.84
C SER A 83 20.02 -4.28 0.28
N LEU A 84 19.14 -5.21 0.65
CA LEU A 84 19.09 -6.56 0.08
C LEU A 84 18.76 -6.54 -1.43
N ARG A 85 17.80 -5.73 -1.88
CA ARG A 85 17.48 -5.60 -3.32
C ARG A 85 18.64 -5.05 -4.14
N LYS A 86 19.50 -4.20 -3.56
CA LYS A 86 20.70 -3.68 -4.24
C LYS A 86 21.76 -4.77 -4.42
N SER A 87 21.89 -5.70 -3.47
CA SER A 87 22.85 -6.81 -3.57
C SER A 87 22.34 -7.99 -4.40
N THR A 88 21.01 -8.20 -4.51
CA THR A 88 20.43 -9.32 -5.29
C THR A 88 20.23 -9.02 -6.78
N ARG A 89 20.41 -7.77 -7.26
CA ARG A 89 20.49 -7.50 -8.73
C ARG A 89 21.85 -7.92 -9.30
N LYS A 90 22.20 -9.20 -9.12
CA LYS A 90 23.03 -9.95 -10.06
C LYS A 90 22.14 -11.03 -10.68
N GLY A 91 20.95 -10.60 -11.15
CA GLY A 91 20.19 -11.40 -12.10
C GLY A 91 20.97 -11.35 -13.40
N GLY A 92 21.32 -12.54 -13.92
CA GLY A 92 21.96 -12.68 -15.22
C GLY A 92 21.11 -12.07 -16.34
N GLU A 93 21.70 -12.06 -17.53
CA GLU A 93 21.08 -11.57 -18.76
C GLU A 93 19.61 -11.96 -18.80
N SER A 94 18.75 -10.95 -18.87
CA SER A 94 17.33 -11.08 -19.13
C SER A 94 17.12 -12.11 -20.23
N GLU A 95 16.48 -13.25 -19.90
CA GLU A 95 15.87 -14.10 -20.92
C GLU A 95 14.80 -13.27 -21.63
N GLY A 96 15.25 -12.55 -22.65
CA GLY A 96 14.40 -11.75 -23.50
C GLY A 96 13.39 -12.69 -24.14
N ARG A 97 12.11 -12.44 -23.91
CA ARG A 97 11.07 -13.05 -24.75
C ARG A 97 11.26 -12.49 -26.15
N SER A 98 11.72 -13.32 -27.10
CA SER A 98 11.89 -12.88 -28.49
C SER A 98 10.58 -12.29 -29.01
N LYS A 99 10.69 -11.21 -29.80
CA LYS A 99 9.56 -10.52 -30.42
C LYS A 99 8.88 -11.34 -31.53
N ASP A 100 9.36 -12.54 -31.82
CA ASP A 100 8.95 -13.38 -32.96
C ASP A 100 7.59 -14.07 -32.80
N HIS A 101 6.88 -13.87 -31.67
CA HIS A 101 5.56 -14.47 -31.43
C HIS A 101 4.41 -13.46 -31.31
N ARG A 102 4.48 -12.31 -31.99
CA ARG A 102 3.26 -11.54 -32.28
C ARG A 102 2.56 -12.18 -33.47
N ALA A 103 1.53 -12.99 -33.20
CA ALA A 103 0.50 -13.24 -34.19
C ALA A 103 -0.17 -11.90 -34.55
N ALA A 104 -0.39 -11.69 -35.84
CA ALA A 104 -1.06 -10.52 -36.41
C ALA A 104 -2.48 -10.34 -35.85
#